data_AF-A0A3M8AFY5-F1
#
_entry.id   AF-A0A3M8AFY5-F1
#
_cell.length_a   1.000
_cell.length_b   1.000
_cell.length_c   1.000
_cell.angle_alpha   90.00
_cell.angle_beta   90.00
_cell.angle_gamma   90.00
#
_symmetry.space_group_name_H-M   'P 1'
#
loop_
_entity.id
_entity.type
_entity.pdbx_description
1 polymer ?
#
loop_
_entity_poly.entity_id
_entity_poly.type
_entity_poly.pdbx_seq_one_letter_code
_entity_poly.pdbx_strand_id
1 'polypeptide(L)'
;MNVRRLAAPLAMGGIAVCAAAVALTVAGTFGISLFEPPRAEVTAAGAAGETVAGDAEAASTVESLTLEASGSQLVTTEERTEYMGREQVIADCMAQQGVEYLPAAPWLNQDAQPRGLSFEQSLMWLNAFYGEAREDWSVPDSDWQRRGCLGAGEHAMAVARAAGTPLSAPLPEPDPNAPTEAEERASFDEAIASCMAEKGFAVVDDGREGWWLAMYGDAGTGAAYRWQDAGCSGYATHVTGNDNMH
;
A
#
# COMPACT_ATOMS: atom_id res chain seq x y z
N MET A 1 -47.77 8.06 -47.18
CA MET A 1 -46.43 7.92 -47.80
C MET A 1 -45.92 6.52 -47.52
N ASN A 2 -45.28 5.91 -48.51
CA ASN A 2 -45.03 4.47 -48.64
C ASN A 2 -44.10 3.87 -47.58
N VAL A 3 -44.47 2.67 -47.13
CA VAL A 3 -43.69 1.75 -46.30
C VAL A 3 -42.84 0.88 -47.22
N ARG A 4 -41.51 0.92 -47.09
CA ARG A 4 -40.62 -0.12 -47.65
C ARG A 4 -39.52 -0.50 -46.67
N ARG A 5 -39.68 -1.72 -46.16
CA ARG A 5 -38.70 -2.63 -45.58
C ARG A 5 -37.45 -2.72 -46.46
N LEU A 6 -36.27 -2.70 -45.85
CA LEU A 6 -35.11 -3.47 -46.30
C LEU A 6 -34.43 -4.07 -45.07
N ALA A 7 -34.26 -5.38 -45.14
CA ALA A 7 -33.60 -6.23 -44.17
C ALA A 7 -32.34 -6.83 -44.82
N ALA A 8 -31.49 -7.39 -43.95
CA ALA A 8 -30.39 -8.34 -44.17
C ALA A 8 -28.96 -7.77 -44.27
N PRO A 9 -27.89 -8.56 -43.99
CA PRO A 9 -27.82 -9.82 -43.24
C PRO A 9 -26.72 -9.89 -42.14
N LEU A 10 -26.89 -10.87 -41.24
CA LEU A 10 -25.87 -11.49 -40.41
C LEU A 10 -24.75 -12.10 -41.27
N ALA A 11 -23.50 -11.82 -40.93
CA ALA A 11 -22.34 -12.58 -41.40
C ALA A 11 -21.75 -13.34 -40.21
N MET A 12 -22.12 -14.62 -40.10
CA MET A 12 -21.34 -15.63 -39.38
C MET A 12 -20.10 -15.94 -40.22
N GLY A 13 -18.92 -15.79 -39.61
CA GLY A 13 -17.65 -16.21 -40.18
C GLY A 13 -16.81 -16.85 -39.09
N GLY A 14 -16.94 -18.16 -38.93
CA GLY A 14 -16.04 -18.97 -38.12
C GLY A 14 -14.90 -19.56 -38.95
N ILE A 15 -13.99 -20.20 -38.21
CA ILE A 15 -12.92 -21.15 -38.61
C ILE A 15 -11.57 -20.49 -38.93
N ALA A 16 -10.61 -20.67 -38.01
CA ALA A 16 -9.49 -21.58 -38.24
C ALA A 16 -8.66 -21.77 -36.96
N VAL A 17 -8.67 -23.00 -36.48
CA VAL A 17 -7.76 -23.55 -35.46
C VAL A 17 -6.37 -23.69 -36.07
N CYS A 18 -5.36 -23.11 -35.42
CA CYS A 18 -3.97 -23.55 -35.59
C CYS A 18 -3.41 -23.89 -34.20
N ALA A 19 -3.58 -25.17 -33.85
CA ALA A 19 -2.81 -25.82 -32.81
C ALA A 19 -1.38 -26.02 -33.34
N ALA A 20 -0.41 -25.33 -32.76
CA ALA A 20 1.00 -25.69 -32.84
C ALA A 20 1.44 -26.11 -31.44
N ALA A 21 1.49 -27.42 -31.24
CA ALA A 21 2.12 -28.04 -30.09
C ALA A 21 3.64 -27.80 -30.16
N VAL A 22 4.19 -27.12 -29.15
CA VAL A 22 5.60 -27.27 -28.79
C VAL A 22 5.61 -27.88 -27.40
N ALA A 23 5.92 -29.17 -27.37
CA ALA A 23 6.29 -29.89 -26.18
C ALA A 23 7.68 -29.42 -25.73
N LEU A 24 7.77 -28.92 -24.50
CA LEU A 24 9.01 -28.90 -23.73
C LEU A 24 8.69 -29.35 -22.32
N THR A 25 8.91 -30.66 -22.11
CA THR A 25 9.10 -31.29 -20.81
C THR A 25 10.29 -30.65 -20.09
N VAL A 26 10.03 -30.04 -18.95
CA VAL A 26 10.98 -30.03 -17.82
C VAL A 26 10.21 -30.44 -16.58
N ALA A 27 10.71 -31.50 -15.95
CA ALA A 27 10.21 -32.08 -14.72
C ALA A 27 10.41 -31.13 -13.53
N GLY A 28 9.46 -31.14 -12.61
CA GLY A 28 9.52 -30.36 -11.36
C GLY A 28 8.28 -30.61 -10.51
N THR A 29 8.11 -31.85 -10.06
CA THR A 29 7.09 -32.27 -9.10
C THR A 29 7.38 -31.68 -7.71
N PHE A 30 6.59 -30.69 -7.29
CA PHE A 30 6.25 -30.49 -5.88
C PHE A 30 4.78 -30.07 -5.79
N GLY A 31 3.90 -31.07 -5.70
CA GLY A 31 2.59 -30.88 -5.11
C GLY A 31 2.73 -30.98 -3.60
N ILE A 32 2.38 -29.92 -2.89
CA ILE A 32 1.98 -30.04 -1.48
C ILE A 32 0.55 -29.54 -1.42
N SER A 33 -0.36 -30.49 -1.28
CA SER A 33 -1.73 -30.26 -0.86
C SER A 33 -1.70 -29.72 0.57
N LEU A 34 -2.26 -28.53 0.80
CA LEU A 34 -2.55 -28.04 2.15
C LEU A 34 -4.01 -28.35 2.48
N PHE A 35 -4.24 -29.56 3.00
CA PHE A 35 -5.42 -29.88 3.81
C PHE A 35 -4.95 -30.37 5.18
N GLU A 36 -5.78 -30.04 6.18
CA GLU A 36 -5.94 -30.70 7.49
C GLU A 36 -5.00 -30.31 8.66
N PRO A 37 -5.53 -29.71 9.74
CA PRO A 37 -4.79 -29.52 10.99
C PRO A 37 -4.88 -30.78 11.87
N PRO A 38 -3.77 -31.23 12.50
CA PRO A 38 -3.87 -32.20 13.57
C PRO A 38 -4.25 -31.51 14.88
N ARG A 39 -5.34 -31.97 15.50
CA ARG A 39 -5.56 -31.83 16.95
C ARG A 39 -4.62 -32.78 17.68
N ALA A 40 -3.87 -32.27 18.66
CA ALA A 40 -3.35 -33.07 19.76
C ALA A 40 -3.29 -32.20 21.03
N GLU A 41 -4.08 -32.62 22.02
CA GLU A 41 -3.96 -32.25 23.43
C GLU A 41 -2.63 -32.78 23.99
N VAL A 42 -1.85 -31.98 24.72
CA VAL A 42 -0.98 -32.46 25.82
C VAL A 42 -0.83 -31.38 26.90
N THR A 43 -1.59 -31.61 27.98
CA THR A 43 -1.33 -31.39 29.42
C THR A 43 -0.66 -30.11 29.94
N ALA A 44 -1.43 -29.46 30.81
CA ALA A 44 -0.95 -28.68 31.95
C ALA A 44 0.05 -29.47 32.82
N ALA A 45 1.12 -28.79 33.24
CA ALA A 45 1.87 -29.10 34.44
C ALA A 45 2.12 -27.77 35.16
N GLY A 46 1.39 -27.54 36.25
CA GLY A 46 1.71 -26.48 37.21
C GLY A 46 2.84 -26.92 38.13
N ALA A 47 3.66 -25.96 38.56
CA ALA A 47 4.39 -26.02 39.82
C ALA A 47 4.47 -24.60 40.39
N ALA A 48 3.88 -24.44 41.57
CA ALA A 48 3.99 -23.27 42.43
C ALA A 48 5.23 -23.39 43.34
N GLY A 49 5.72 -22.24 43.80
CA GLY A 49 6.80 -22.09 44.78
C GLY A 49 7.96 -21.29 44.16
N GLU A 50 8.54 -20.26 44.74
CA GLU A 50 8.60 -19.85 46.14
C GLU A 50 9.15 -18.40 46.16
N THR A 51 8.53 -17.51 46.92
CA THR A 51 9.05 -16.16 47.16
C THR A 51 10.18 -16.23 48.17
N VAL A 52 11.39 -15.82 47.78
CA VAL A 52 12.45 -15.44 48.72
C VAL A 52 12.90 -14.02 48.37
N ALA A 53 12.66 -13.12 49.32
CA ALA A 53 13.17 -11.77 49.32
C ALA A 53 14.70 -11.79 49.51
N GLY A 54 15.40 -11.08 48.64
CA GLY A 54 16.82 -10.76 48.79
C GLY A 54 17.07 -9.42 48.10
N ASP A 55 17.22 -8.37 48.90
CA ASP A 55 17.74 -7.08 48.47
C ASP A 55 19.13 -7.29 47.86
N ALA A 56 19.25 -7.02 46.57
CA ALA A 56 20.50 -6.68 45.91
C ALA A 56 20.16 -5.77 44.73
N GLU A 57 20.79 -4.59 44.73
CA GLU A 57 20.63 -3.51 43.77
C GLU A 57 20.36 -3.99 42.34
N ALA A 58 19.12 -3.79 41.88
CA ALA A 58 18.79 -3.89 40.47
C ALA A 58 19.38 -2.66 39.78
N ALA A 59 20.63 -2.81 39.33
CA ALA A 59 21.16 -2.04 38.21
C ALA A 59 20.08 -2.08 37.12
N SER A 60 19.56 -0.90 36.81
CA SER A 60 18.62 -0.66 35.73
C SER A 60 19.31 -0.94 34.40
N THR A 61 19.49 -2.22 34.07
CA THR A 61 19.62 -2.68 32.69
C THR A 61 18.24 -2.56 32.07
N VAL A 62 17.82 -1.32 31.82
CA VAL A 62 16.95 -1.08 30.67
C VAL A 62 17.83 -1.45 29.50
N GLU A 63 17.70 -2.71 29.10
CA GLU A 63 18.10 -3.20 27.81
C GLU A 63 17.57 -2.17 26.83
N SER A 64 18.49 -1.38 26.30
CA SER A 64 18.21 -0.40 25.27
C SER A 64 17.44 -1.15 24.20
N LEU A 65 16.13 -0.95 24.18
CA LEU A 65 15.31 -1.28 23.03
C LEU A 65 16.00 -0.56 21.89
N THR A 66 16.76 -1.31 21.12
CA THR A 66 17.18 -0.95 19.77
C THR A 66 15.85 -0.78 19.04
N LEU A 67 15.29 0.42 19.14
CA LEU A 67 14.43 0.98 18.11
C LEU A 67 15.31 0.95 16.87
N GLU A 68 15.27 -0.18 16.15
CA GLU A 68 15.71 -0.21 14.77
C GLU A 68 14.97 0.94 14.11
N ALA A 69 15.75 1.96 13.74
CA ALA A 69 15.22 3.18 13.18
C ALA A 69 14.34 2.78 12.00
N SER A 70 13.02 2.99 12.13
CA SER A 70 12.01 2.71 11.10
C SER A 70 12.14 3.61 9.86
N GLY A 71 13.34 4.17 9.63
CA GLY A 71 13.71 5.06 8.54
C GLY A 71 15.09 4.70 7.98
N SER A 72 15.52 3.44 8.03
CA SER A 72 16.64 3.01 7.19
C SER A 72 16.21 3.18 5.74
N GLN A 73 16.63 4.29 5.13
CA GLN A 73 16.60 4.49 3.70
C GLN A 73 17.08 3.19 3.06
N LEU A 74 16.37 2.62 2.07
CA LEU A 74 16.84 1.40 1.41
C LEU A 74 18.13 1.76 0.66
N VAL A 75 19.27 1.55 1.32
CA VAL A 75 20.55 2.13 0.89
C VAL A 75 21.19 1.24 -0.15
N THR A 76 21.04 -0.08 -0.01
CA THR A 76 21.70 -1.05 -0.87
C THR A 76 20.84 -1.48 -2.05
N THR A 77 21.50 -1.91 -3.12
CA THR A 77 20.82 -2.49 -4.30
C THR A 77 20.08 -3.75 -3.90
N GLU A 78 20.66 -4.59 -3.05
CA GLU A 78 20.06 -5.82 -2.55
C GLU A 78 18.73 -5.53 -1.82
N GLU A 79 18.73 -4.60 -0.84
CA GLU A 79 17.52 -4.19 -0.12
C GLU A 79 16.44 -3.67 -1.07
N ARG A 80 16.82 -2.88 -2.08
CA ARG A 80 15.87 -2.37 -3.08
C ARG A 80 15.29 -3.49 -3.94
N THR A 81 16.10 -4.45 -4.36
CA THR A 81 15.59 -5.58 -5.18
C THR A 81 14.68 -6.47 -4.36
N GLU A 82 14.98 -6.68 -3.07
CA GLU A 82 14.11 -7.42 -2.16
C GLU A 82 12.79 -6.69 -1.93
N TYR A 83 12.85 -5.38 -1.69
CA TYR A 83 11.67 -4.54 -1.61
C TYR A 83 10.80 -4.69 -2.87
N MET A 84 11.38 -4.58 -4.07
CA MET A 84 10.62 -4.78 -5.31
C MET A 84 10.06 -6.20 -5.44
N GLY A 85 10.74 -7.21 -4.89
CA GLY A 85 10.23 -8.56 -4.79
C GLY A 85 8.97 -8.66 -3.93
N ARG A 86 8.92 -7.94 -2.82
CA ARG A 86 7.70 -7.79 -2.00
C ARG A 86 6.59 -7.07 -2.77
N GLU A 87 6.91 -5.98 -3.47
CA GLU A 87 5.92 -5.24 -4.27
C GLU A 87 5.29 -6.12 -5.35
N GLN A 88 6.03 -7.05 -5.96
CA GLN A 88 5.46 -7.99 -6.94
C GLN A 88 4.44 -8.95 -6.30
N VAL A 89 4.71 -9.45 -5.09
CA VAL A 89 3.75 -10.29 -4.34
C VAL A 89 2.47 -9.50 -4.05
N ILE A 90 2.60 -8.23 -3.66
CA ILE A 90 1.47 -7.36 -3.42
C ILE A 90 0.70 -7.13 -4.72
N ALA A 91 1.39 -6.85 -5.83
CA ALA A 91 0.78 -6.67 -7.15
C ALA A 91 -0.05 -7.89 -7.58
N ASP A 92 0.50 -9.10 -7.39
CA ASP A 92 -0.20 -10.35 -7.72
C ASP A 92 -1.44 -10.56 -6.83
N CYS A 93 -1.34 -10.23 -5.54
CA CYS A 93 -2.48 -10.28 -4.62
C CYS A 93 -3.57 -9.28 -4.99
N MET A 94 -3.20 -8.04 -5.31
CA MET A 94 -4.11 -6.97 -5.72
C MET A 94 -4.81 -7.32 -7.03
N ALA A 95 -4.07 -7.87 -8.01
CA ALA A 95 -4.61 -8.33 -9.28
C ALA A 95 -5.64 -9.46 -9.10
N GLN A 96 -5.42 -10.39 -8.16
CA GLN A 96 -6.39 -11.44 -7.82
C GLN A 96 -7.69 -10.89 -7.21
N GLN A 97 -7.62 -9.72 -6.55
CA GLN A 97 -8.78 -8.99 -6.03
C GLN A 97 -9.42 -8.07 -7.08
N GLY A 98 -8.88 -8.02 -8.30
CA GLY A 98 -9.40 -7.18 -9.38
C GLY A 98 -9.11 -5.69 -9.21
N VAL A 99 -8.10 -5.33 -8.41
CA VAL A 99 -7.66 -3.94 -8.21
C VAL A 99 -6.25 -3.76 -8.77
N GLU A 100 -6.03 -2.65 -9.48
CA GLU A 100 -4.72 -2.32 -10.03
C GLU A 100 -3.78 -1.83 -8.93
N TYR A 101 -2.53 -2.29 -9.00
CA TYR A 101 -1.46 -1.91 -8.09
C TYR A 101 -0.21 -1.63 -8.92
N LEU A 102 0.42 -0.49 -8.65
CA LEU A 102 1.64 -0.06 -9.32
C LEU A 102 2.82 -0.39 -8.38
N PRO A 103 3.70 -1.36 -8.69
CA PRO A 103 4.89 -1.58 -7.88
C PRO A 103 5.68 -0.28 -7.74
N ALA A 104 5.79 0.25 -6.53
CA ALA A 104 6.26 1.61 -6.31
C ALA A 104 7.61 1.63 -5.61
N ALA A 105 8.62 2.19 -6.28
CA ALA A 105 9.90 2.48 -5.65
C ALA A 105 9.82 3.81 -4.89
N PRO A 106 9.79 3.83 -3.54
CA PRO A 106 9.72 5.08 -2.78
C PRO A 106 10.94 5.98 -3.01
N TRP A 107 12.10 5.40 -3.36
CA TRP A 107 13.29 6.17 -3.74
C TRP A 107 13.21 6.83 -5.13
N LEU A 108 12.18 6.52 -5.91
CA LEU A 108 11.84 7.20 -7.17
C LEU A 108 10.58 8.05 -7.04
N ASN A 109 10.08 8.26 -5.82
CA ASN A 109 8.87 9.05 -5.56
C ASN A 109 7.62 8.51 -6.31
N GLN A 110 7.52 7.18 -6.39
CA GLN A 110 6.39 6.50 -7.02
C GLN A 110 5.29 6.21 -5.98
N ASP A 111 4.04 6.21 -6.44
CA ASP A 111 2.88 5.79 -5.64
C ASP A 111 2.39 4.41 -6.10
N ALA A 112 1.96 3.61 -5.14
CA ALA A 112 1.43 2.28 -5.40
C ALA A 112 -0.03 2.29 -5.83
N GLN A 113 -0.77 3.32 -5.41
CA GLN A 113 -2.15 3.52 -5.81
C GLN A 113 -2.20 4.24 -7.17
N PRO A 114 -2.98 3.74 -8.14
CA PRO A 114 -3.23 4.47 -9.38
C PRO A 114 -3.84 5.85 -9.11
N ARG A 115 -3.40 6.86 -9.87
CA ARG A 115 -4.03 8.19 -9.86
C ARG A 115 -5.37 8.16 -10.61
N GLY A 116 -6.25 9.11 -10.32
CA GLY A 116 -7.52 9.24 -11.05
C GLY A 116 -8.62 8.26 -10.61
N LEU A 117 -8.51 7.73 -9.39
CA LEU A 117 -9.55 6.89 -8.81
C LEU A 117 -10.66 7.77 -8.24
N SER A 118 -11.90 7.34 -8.40
CA SER A 118 -13.01 7.91 -7.62
C SER A 118 -12.91 7.52 -6.15
N PHE A 119 -13.60 8.25 -5.27
CA PHE A 119 -13.66 7.95 -3.83
C PHE A 119 -13.93 6.47 -3.52
N GLU A 120 -14.92 5.90 -4.21
CA GLU A 120 -15.34 4.51 -4.00
C GLU A 120 -14.26 3.53 -4.46
N GLN A 121 -13.63 3.78 -5.61
CA GLN A 121 -12.51 2.97 -6.10
C GLN A 121 -11.30 3.06 -5.17
N SER A 122 -11.03 4.23 -4.62
CA SER A 122 -9.95 4.45 -3.66
C SER A 122 -10.18 3.70 -2.35
N LEU A 123 -11.42 3.66 -1.87
CA LEU A 123 -11.78 2.82 -0.72
C LEU A 123 -11.66 1.32 -1.03
N MET A 124 -12.09 0.88 -2.22
CA MET A 124 -11.90 -0.51 -2.65
C MET A 124 -10.41 -0.89 -2.69
N TRP A 125 -9.57 -0.01 -3.24
CA TRP A 125 -8.12 -0.20 -3.29
C TRP A 125 -7.52 -0.29 -1.88
N LEU A 126 -7.86 0.64 -0.98
CA LEU A 126 -7.35 0.65 0.40
C LEU A 126 -7.80 -0.57 1.19
N ASN A 127 -9.04 -1.03 1.00
CA ASN A 127 -9.55 -2.24 1.64
C ASN A 127 -8.81 -3.50 1.16
N ALA A 128 -8.51 -3.61 -0.15
CA ALA A 128 -7.74 -4.72 -0.68
C ALA A 128 -6.28 -4.70 -0.17
N PHE A 129 -5.68 -3.51 -0.11
CA PHE A 129 -4.30 -3.33 0.30
C PHE A 129 -4.09 -3.59 1.79
N TYR A 130 -4.90 -2.97 2.67
CA TYR A 130 -4.72 -3.04 4.13
C TYR A 130 -5.58 -4.11 4.83
N GLY A 131 -6.64 -4.63 4.20
CA GLY A 131 -7.57 -5.54 4.85
C GLY A 131 -8.21 -4.95 6.12
N GLU A 132 -8.30 -5.74 7.18
CA GLU A 132 -8.82 -5.32 8.50
C GLU A 132 -7.90 -4.31 9.20
N ALA A 133 -6.60 -4.29 8.86
CA ALA A 133 -5.66 -3.34 9.45
C ALA A 133 -5.94 -1.88 9.07
N ARG A 134 -6.79 -1.65 8.05
CA ARG A 134 -7.24 -0.30 7.66
C ARG A 134 -7.95 0.44 8.78
N GLU A 135 -8.77 -0.29 9.54
CA GLU A 135 -9.63 0.28 10.58
C GLU A 135 -9.03 0.09 11.98
N ASP A 136 -8.18 -0.92 12.14
CA ASP A 136 -7.54 -1.24 13.40
C ASP A 136 -6.09 -1.69 13.18
N TRP A 137 -5.16 -0.78 13.41
CA TRP A 137 -3.71 -1.07 13.35
C TRP A 137 -3.24 -2.06 14.43
N SER A 138 -4.12 -2.56 15.30
CA SER A 138 -3.78 -3.57 16.30
C SER A 138 -3.74 -5.01 15.76
N VAL A 139 -4.09 -5.24 14.49
CA VAL A 139 -3.92 -6.57 13.85
C VAL A 139 -2.43 -6.94 13.85
N PRO A 140 -2.02 -8.01 14.56
CA PRO A 140 -0.61 -8.35 14.70
C PRO A 140 -0.02 -8.88 13.39
N ASP A 141 1.29 -8.73 13.20
CA ASP A 141 2.02 -9.20 12.01
C ASP A 141 1.87 -10.72 11.79
N SER A 142 1.67 -11.49 12.86
CA SER A 142 1.41 -12.93 12.78
C SER A 142 0.10 -13.28 12.06
N ASP A 143 -0.86 -12.36 12.09
CA ASP A 143 -2.19 -12.48 11.46
C ASP A 143 -2.18 -11.82 10.07
N TRP A 144 -1.11 -12.03 9.30
CA TRP A 144 -0.88 -11.37 8.02
C TRP A 144 -2.04 -11.48 7.03
N GLN A 145 -2.83 -12.55 7.07
CA GLN A 145 -4.01 -12.74 6.21
C GLN A 145 -5.09 -11.67 6.45
N ARG A 146 -5.16 -11.12 7.66
CA ARG A 146 -6.11 -10.07 8.04
C ARG A 146 -5.60 -8.68 7.64
N ARG A 147 -4.33 -8.55 7.26
CA ARG A 147 -3.67 -7.27 6.88
C ARG A 147 -3.67 -7.03 5.36
N GLY A 148 -4.59 -7.66 4.62
CA GLY A 148 -4.76 -7.48 3.18
C GLY A 148 -3.55 -7.93 2.36
N CYS A 149 -3.40 -7.33 1.17
CA CYS A 149 -2.26 -7.64 0.30
C CYS A 149 -0.91 -7.15 0.86
N LEU A 150 -0.89 -6.09 1.67
CA LEU A 150 0.31 -5.66 2.37
C LEU A 150 0.84 -6.78 3.28
N GLY A 151 -0.04 -7.38 4.09
CA GLY A 151 0.32 -8.51 4.95
C GLY A 151 0.83 -9.72 4.16
N ALA A 152 0.21 -10.04 3.02
CA ALA A 152 0.68 -11.12 2.15
C ALA A 152 2.11 -10.88 1.63
N GLY A 153 2.44 -9.65 1.23
CA GLY A 153 3.80 -9.26 0.83
C GLY A 153 4.80 -9.39 1.96
N GLU A 154 4.49 -8.84 3.14
CA GLU A 154 5.36 -8.93 4.33
C GLU A 154 5.61 -10.39 4.76
N HIS A 155 4.56 -11.22 4.75
CA HIS A 155 4.68 -12.65 5.06
C HIS A 155 5.57 -13.38 4.04
N ALA A 156 5.37 -13.14 2.74
CA ALA A 156 6.18 -13.76 1.70
C ALA A 156 7.67 -13.39 1.83
N MET A 157 7.97 -12.13 2.13
CA MET A 157 9.33 -11.66 2.39
C MET A 157 9.94 -12.38 3.62
N ALA A 158 9.19 -12.50 4.72
CA ALA A 158 9.65 -13.21 5.91
C ALA A 158 9.93 -14.71 5.64
N VAL A 159 9.05 -15.39 4.89
CA VAL A 159 9.23 -16.79 4.49
C VAL A 159 10.47 -16.96 3.60
N ALA A 160 10.65 -16.08 2.61
CA ALA A 160 11.79 -16.09 1.69
C ALA A 160 13.12 -15.90 2.43
N ARG A 161 13.18 -14.95 3.37
CA ARG A 161 14.34 -14.74 4.26
C ARG A 161 14.61 -15.97 5.13
N ALA A 162 13.59 -16.56 5.75
CA ALA A 162 13.74 -17.76 6.58
C ALA A 162 14.23 -18.98 5.77
N ALA A 163 13.89 -19.05 4.48
CA ALA A 163 14.36 -20.07 3.55
C ALA A 163 15.79 -19.81 3.02
N GLY A 164 16.44 -18.70 3.41
CA GLY A 164 17.76 -18.32 2.91
C GLY A 164 17.74 -17.89 1.43
N THR A 165 16.57 -17.55 0.90
CA THR A 165 16.37 -17.11 -0.49
C THR A 165 15.48 -15.87 -0.49
N PRO A 166 16.01 -14.69 -0.09
CA PRO A 166 15.24 -13.44 -0.08
C PRO A 166 14.53 -13.18 -1.41
N LEU A 167 13.38 -12.51 -1.34
CA LEU A 167 12.69 -12.09 -2.56
C LEU A 167 13.61 -11.17 -3.37
N SER A 168 13.41 -11.12 -4.68
CA SER A 168 14.13 -10.20 -5.54
C SER A 168 13.33 -9.95 -6.81
N ALA A 169 13.22 -8.70 -7.21
CA ALA A 169 12.71 -8.29 -8.51
C ALA A 169 13.59 -7.19 -9.12
N PRO A 170 13.53 -7.01 -10.46
CA PRO A 170 14.25 -5.92 -11.13
C PRO A 170 13.89 -4.55 -10.56
N LEU A 171 14.90 -3.67 -10.47
CA LEU A 171 14.66 -2.28 -10.09
C LEU A 171 14.03 -1.52 -11.26
N PRO A 172 13.00 -0.69 -11.01
CA PRO A 172 12.46 0.19 -12.05
C PRO A 172 13.52 1.21 -12.47
N GLU A 173 13.53 1.53 -13.77
CA GLU A 173 14.32 2.65 -14.28
C GLU A 173 13.66 3.98 -13.88
N PRO A 174 14.43 5.01 -13.49
CA PRO A 174 13.88 6.35 -13.26
C PRO A 174 13.20 6.87 -14.53
N ASP A 175 11.95 7.31 -14.42
CA ASP A 175 11.30 8.03 -15.52
C ASP A 175 11.95 9.41 -15.66
N PRO A 176 12.61 9.71 -16.81
CA PRO A 176 13.25 11.01 -17.00
C PRO A 176 12.26 12.18 -17.06
N ASN A 177 10.95 11.92 -17.14
CA ASN A 177 9.90 12.94 -17.16
C ASN A 177 9.14 13.04 -15.85
N ALA A 178 9.42 12.19 -14.86
CA ALA A 178 8.80 12.30 -13.54
C ALA A 178 9.34 13.55 -12.82
N PRO A 179 8.46 14.32 -12.15
CA PRO A 179 8.92 15.45 -11.36
C PRO A 179 9.81 14.96 -10.21
N THR A 180 10.85 15.73 -9.93
CA THR A 180 11.65 15.53 -8.73
C THR A 180 10.84 15.89 -7.48
N GLU A 181 11.22 15.35 -6.31
CA GLU A 181 10.60 15.72 -5.03
C GLU A 181 10.58 17.24 -4.80
N ALA A 182 11.64 17.94 -5.23
CA ALA A 182 11.74 19.39 -5.14
C ALA A 182 10.73 20.10 -6.05
N GLU A 183 10.50 19.58 -7.26
CA GLU A 183 9.51 20.13 -8.19
C GLU A 183 8.07 19.87 -7.70
N GLU A 184 7.79 18.68 -7.16
CA GLU A 184 6.49 18.38 -6.56
C GLU A 184 6.23 19.25 -5.32
N ARG A 185 7.22 19.38 -4.44
CA ARG A 185 7.13 20.27 -3.27
C ARG A 185 6.88 21.71 -3.71
N ALA A 186 7.60 22.21 -4.72
CA ALA A 186 7.40 23.56 -5.22
C ALA A 186 5.99 23.76 -5.79
N SER A 187 5.46 22.79 -6.53
CA SER A 187 4.09 22.84 -7.05
C SER A 187 3.04 22.87 -5.93
N PHE A 188 3.25 22.06 -4.88
CA PHE A 188 2.39 22.04 -3.70
C PHE A 188 2.42 23.37 -2.93
N ASP A 189 3.61 23.92 -2.68
CA ASP A 189 3.80 25.19 -1.97
C ASP A 189 3.20 26.36 -2.78
N GLU A 190 3.32 26.34 -4.11
CA GLU A 190 2.70 27.33 -5.01
C GLU A 190 1.16 27.26 -4.93
N ALA A 191 0.57 26.05 -4.92
CA ALA A 191 -0.87 25.87 -4.78
C ALA A 191 -1.39 26.40 -3.42
N ILE A 192 -0.66 26.14 -2.32
CA ILE A 192 -0.97 26.72 -1.01
C ILE A 192 -0.89 28.24 -1.06
N ALA A 193 0.20 28.80 -1.58
CA ALA A 193 0.42 30.24 -1.62
C ALA A 193 -0.67 30.96 -2.41
N SER A 194 -1.05 30.42 -3.57
CA SER A 194 -2.14 30.95 -4.38
C SER A 194 -3.48 30.94 -3.63
N CYS A 195 -3.86 29.79 -3.04
CA CYS A 195 -5.11 29.67 -2.28
C CYS A 195 -5.16 30.59 -1.06
N MET A 196 -4.05 30.70 -0.31
CA MET A 196 -3.97 31.59 0.86
C MET A 196 -4.10 33.07 0.45
N ALA A 197 -3.45 33.46 -0.65
CA ALA A 197 -3.56 34.81 -1.18
C ALA A 197 -4.99 35.17 -1.60
N GLU A 198 -5.71 34.24 -2.25
CA GLU A 198 -7.13 34.43 -2.59
C GLU A 198 -8.03 34.61 -1.35
N LYS A 199 -7.70 33.91 -0.26
CA LYS A 199 -8.39 34.05 1.04
C LYS A 199 -7.94 35.27 1.84
N GLY A 200 -6.97 36.06 1.34
CA GLY A 200 -6.47 37.27 1.99
C GLY A 200 -5.48 37.02 3.12
N PHE A 201 -4.82 35.87 3.13
CA PHE A 201 -3.80 35.49 4.12
C PHE A 201 -2.43 35.31 3.46
N ALA A 202 -1.36 35.52 4.23
CA ALA A 202 -0.03 35.06 3.87
C ALA A 202 0.14 33.58 4.25
N VAL A 203 1.11 32.89 3.66
CA VAL A 203 1.43 31.48 4.02
C VAL A 203 2.01 31.34 5.43
N VAL A 204 2.57 32.41 5.99
CA VAL A 204 3.09 32.41 7.37
C VAL A 204 1.91 32.55 8.33
N ASP A 205 1.84 31.65 9.31
CA ASP A 205 0.85 31.71 10.39
C ASP A 205 0.93 33.06 11.12
N ASP A 206 -0.21 33.74 11.20
CA ASP A 206 -0.36 35.03 11.87
C ASP A 206 -1.04 34.91 13.24
N GLY A 207 -1.31 33.69 13.70
CA GLY A 207 -1.91 33.36 14.99
C GLY A 207 -3.43 33.55 15.05
N ARG A 208 -4.08 33.93 13.94
CA ARG A 208 -5.55 34.12 13.91
C ARG A 208 -6.25 32.82 13.56
N GLU A 209 -7.39 32.57 14.19
CA GLU A 209 -8.26 31.41 13.88
C GLU A 209 -8.65 31.37 12.40
N GLY A 210 -8.90 32.54 11.79
CA GLY A 210 -9.20 32.62 10.36
C GLY A 210 -8.08 32.11 9.46
N TRP A 211 -6.81 32.24 9.88
CA TRP A 211 -5.68 31.67 9.15
C TRP A 211 -5.70 30.14 9.23
N TRP A 212 -5.93 29.58 10.42
CA TRP A 212 -6.01 28.13 10.63
C TRP A 212 -7.14 27.49 9.82
N LEU A 213 -8.31 28.12 9.82
CA LEU A 213 -9.44 27.69 9.00
C LEU A 213 -9.15 27.82 7.50
N ALA A 214 -8.43 28.87 7.07
CA ALA A 214 -8.02 29.01 5.68
C ALA A 214 -7.02 27.93 5.24
N MET A 215 -6.01 27.65 6.07
CA MET A 215 -4.94 26.69 5.78
C MET A 215 -5.42 25.24 5.85
N TYR A 216 -6.10 24.86 6.94
CA TYR A 216 -6.42 23.47 7.24
C TYR A 216 -7.92 23.15 7.17
N GLY A 217 -8.77 24.16 7.00
CA GLY A 217 -10.21 23.97 6.93
C GLY A 217 -10.82 23.49 8.25
N ASP A 218 -12.01 22.91 8.15
CA ASP A 218 -12.76 22.27 9.23
C ASP A 218 -13.23 20.88 8.75
N ALA A 219 -12.27 20.06 8.31
CA ALA A 219 -12.56 18.72 7.79
C ALA A 219 -13.16 17.78 8.86
N GLY A 220 -13.09 18.17 10.14
CA GLY A 220 -13.55 17.37 11.27
C GLY A 220 -12.91 15.98 11.31
N THR A 221 -13.54 15.08 12.07
CA THR A 221 -13.22 13.63 12.10
C THR A 221 -14.27 12.82 11.34
N GLY A 222 -14.96 13.45 10.38
CA GLY A 222 -16.07 12.83 9.65
C GLY A 222 -15.65 11.57 8.89
N ALA A 223 -16.61 10.67 8.65
CA ALA A 223 -16.35 9.37 8.01
C ALA A 223 -15.86 9.45 6.55
N ALA A 224 -15.92 10.63 5.91
CA ALA A 224 -15.41 10.85 4.57
C ALA A 224 -14.58 12.14 4.53
N TYR A 225 -13.27 12.00 4.30
CA TYR A 225 -12.39 13.12 4.01
C TYR A 225 -12.83 13.81 2.72
N ARG A 226 -13.01 15.13 2.76
CA ARG A 226 -13.31 15.95 1.59
C ARG A 226 -12.25 17.04 1.51
N TRP A 227 -11.48 17.08 0.43
CA TRP A 227 -10.40 18.05 0.28
C TRP A 227 -10.90 19.49 0.41
N GLN A 228 -12.15 19.76 0.01
CA GLN A 228 -12.78 21.08 0.12
C GLN A 228 -12.90 21.56 1.57
N ASP A 229 -13.07 20.61 2.49
CA ASP A 229 -13.24 20.89 3.91
C ASP A 229 -11.87 21.00 4.62
N ALA A 230 -10.76 20.64 3.95
CA ALA A 230 -9.40 20.67 4.49
C ALA A 230 -8.61 21.94 4.12
N GLY A 231 -9.29 23.02 3.73
CA GLY A 231 -8.69 24.33 3.48
C GLY A 231 -7.72 24.35 2.29
N CYS A 232 -6.74 25.26 2.32
CA CYS A 232 -5.73 25.40 1.27
C CYS A 232 -4.78 24.21 1.20
N SER A 233 -4.52 23.50 2.31
CA SER A 233 -3.76 22.26 2.30
C SER A 233 -4.50 21.17 1.55
N GLY A 234 -5.81 21.00 1.79
CA GLY A 234 -6.64 20.05 1.04
C GLY A 234 -6.72 20.38 -0.44
N TYR A 235 -6.94 21.66 -0.77
CA TYR A 235 -6.91 22.14 -2.15
C TYR A 235 -5.58 21.83 -2.84
N ALA A 236 -4.44 22.12 -2.19
CA ALA A 236 -3.12 21.83 -2.74
C ALA A 236 -2.95 20.33 -3.00
N THR A 237 -3.28 19.47 -2.03
CA THR A 237 -3.25 18.01 -2.20
C THR A 237 -4.08 17.56 -3.41
N HIS A 238 -5.28 18.13 -3.58
CA HIS A 238 -6.10 17.89 -4.75
C HIS A 238 -5.40 18.39 -6.02
N VAL A 239 -5.15 19.68 -6.21
CA VAL A 239 -4.69 20.17 -7.52
C VAL A 239 -3.31 19.65 -7.95
N THR A 240 -2.48 19.17 -7.02
CA THR A 240 -1.20 18.52 -7.36
C THR A 240 -1.30 17.03 -7.64
N GLY A 241 -2.49 16.42 -7.58
CA GLY A 241 -2.63 14.99 -7.87
C GLY A 241 -2.26 14.08 -6.69
N ASN A 242 -2.16 14.62 -5.47
CA ASN A 242 -1.75 13.90 -4.27
C ASN A 242 -2.94 13.40 -3.45
N ASP A 243 -4.18 13.59 -3.94
CA ASP A 243 -5.35 12.93 -3.39
C ASP A 243 -5.84 11.81 -4.30
N ASN A 244 -6.71 11.00 -3.71
CA ASN A 244 -7.29 9.83 -4.33
C ASN A 244 -8.63 10.16 -5.04
N MET A 245 -8.82 11.38 -5.53
CA MET A 245 -10.10 11.94 -6.01
C MET A 245 -10.02 12.63 -7.39
N HIS A 246 -9.13 12.17 -8.27
CA HIS A 246 -8.94 12.74 -9.61
C HIS A 246 -9.79 12.13 -10.71
#